data_AF-A0A256W5W2-F1
#
_entry.id   AF-A0A256W5W2-F1
#
_cell.length_a   1.000
_cell.length_b   1.000
_cell.length_c   1.000
_cell.angle_alpha   90.00
_cell.angle_beta   90.00
_cell.angle_gamma   90.00
#
_symmetry.space_group_name_H-M   'P 1'
#
loop_
_entity.id
_entity.type
_entity.pdbx_description
1 polymer ?
#
loop_
_entity_poly.entity_id
_entity_poly.type
_entity_poly.pdbx_seq_one_letter_code
_entity_poly.pdbx_strand_id
1 'polypeptide(L)'
;MAVIGNIRKHSTFLVIIIGVALAAFVLGDFTRQRNRTARTMVAGEVDDEKISIIDFNAKVDQNIEATKQQKKVDKLSSDDIFRIKNETWDQMVNKILMDKQYADLGIDVTSDELFDMVQGPNPHPLVIQSFVNPNTGKFDRNMVR
;
A
#
# COMPACT_ATOMS: atom_id res chain seq x y z
N MET A 1 -47.43 -53.05 -8.38
CA MET A 1 -46.27 -52.70 -7.54
C MET A 1 -46.08 -51.19 -7.60
N ALA A 2 -46.15 -50.51 -6.46
CA ALA A 2 -46.33 -49.05 -6.39
C ALA A 2 -45.01 -48.27 -6.61
N VAL A 3 -44.90 -47.58 -7.73
CA VAL A 3 -43.77 -46.69 -8.10
C VAL A 3 -43.61 -45.52 -7.10
N ILE A 4 -44.70 -45.11 -6.45
CA ILE A 4 -44.75 -44.02 -5.46
C ILE A 4 -43.92 -44.34 -4.18
N GLY A 5 -43.76 -45.62 -3.82
CA GLY A 5 -42.95 -46.02 -2.67
C GLY A 5 -41.44 -45.87 -2.89
N ASN A 6 -40.96 -46.08 -4.12
CA ASN A 6 -39.54 -45.94 -4.46
C ASN A 6 -39.10 -44.48 -4.51
N ILE A 7 -39.98 -43.53 -4.89
CA ILE A 7 -39.68 -42.10 -4.87
C ILE A 7 -39.46 -41.56 -3.45
N ARG A 8 -40.21 -42.06 -2.44
CA ARG A 8 -39.99 -41.66 -1.04
C ARG A 8 -38.63 -42.13 -0.50
N LYS A 9 -38.13 -43.29 -0.95
CA LYS A 9 -36.80 -43.81 -0.52
C LYS A 9 -35.63 -42.93 -0.98
N HIS A 10 -35.78 -42.19 -2.09
CA HIS A 10 -34.76 -41.27 -2.59
C HIS A 10 -34.98 -39.81 -2.16
N SER A 11 -36.09 -39.52 -1.47
CA SER A 11 -36.40 -38.16 -1.00
C SER A 11 -35.36 -37.63 -0.01
N THR A 12 -34.83 -38.47 0.88
CA THR A 12 -33.75 -38.08 1.81
C THR A 12 -32.47 -37.72 1.07
N PHE A 13 -32.10 -38.49 0.04
CA PHE A 13 -30.92 -38.21 -0.78
C PHE A 13 -31.06 -36.90 -1.57
N LEU A 14 -32.27 -36.65 -2.07
CA LEU A 14 -32.61 -35.42 -2.79
C LEU A 14 -32.52 -34.19 -1.87
N VAL A 15 -32.99 -34.28 -0.63
CA VAL A 15 -32.88 -33.20 0.37
C VAL A 15 -31.42 -32.89 0.70
N ILE A 16 -30.56 -33.91 0.83
CA ILE A 16 -29.12 -33.73 1.07
C ILE A 16 -28.46 -32.98 -0.09
N ILE A 17 -28.74 -33.36 -1.33
CA ILE A 17 -28.16 -32.70 -2.52
C ILE A 17 -28.55 -31.24 -2.57
N ILE A 18 -29.82 -30.90 -2.32
CA ILE A 18 -30.30 -29.51 -2.31
C ILE A 18 -29.62 -28.73 -1.17
N GLY A 19 -29.48 -29.33 0.02
CA GLY A 19 -28.79 -28.70 1.15
C GLY A 19 -27.32 -28.40 0.83
N VAL A 20 -26.61 -29.33 0.20
CA VAL A 20 -25.21 -29.13 -0.23
C VAL A 20 -25.13 -28.06 -1.32
N ALA A 21 -26.05 -28.04 -2.28
CA ALA A 21 -26.07 -27.04 -3.34
C ALA A 21 -26.30 -25.62 -2.79
N LEU A 22 -27.21 -25.45 -1.83
CA LEU A 22 -27.45 -24.18 -1.16
C LEU A 22 -26.26 -23.74 -0.30
N ALA A 23 -25.64 -24.66 0.42
CA ALA A 23 -24.42 -24.38 1.18
C ALA A 23 -23.26 -23.93 0.27
N ALA A 24 -23.04 -24.64 -0.84
CA ALA A 24 -22.04 -24.29 -1.84
C ALA A 24 -22.33 -22.94 -2.51
N PHE A 25 -23.60 -22.60 -2.74
CA PHE A 25 -24.00 -21.32 -3.30
C PHE A 25 -23.67 -20.15 -2.36
N VAL A 26 -24.04 -20.25 -1.07
CA VAL A 26 -23.76 -19.20 -0.07
C VAL A 26 -22.25 -19.05 0.15
N LEU A 27 -21.51 -20.15 0.32
CA LEU A 27 -20.05 -20.13 0.46
C LEU A 27 -19.36 -19.59 -0.81
N GLY A 28 -19.87 -19.93 -1.99
CA GLY A 28 -19.39 -19.42 -3.27
C GLY A 28 -19.61 -17.92 -3.45
N ASP A 29 -20.69 -17.34 -2.92
CA ASP A 29 -21.01 -15.92 -3.07
C ASP A 29 -20.10 -15.03 -2.19
N PHE A 30 -19.83 -15.45 -0.95
CA PHE A 30 -18.90 -14.75 -0.05
C PHE A 30 -17.48 -14.67 -0.62
N THR A 31 -16.99 -15.72 -1.29
CA THR A 31 -15.66 -15.73 -1.91
C THR A 31 -15.60 -14.85 -3.17
N ARG A 32 -16.67 -14.81 -3.97
CA ARG A 32 -16.75 -13.97 -5.18
C ARG A 32 -16.79 -12.48 -4.85
N GLN A 33 -17.50 -12.08 -3.79
CA GLN A 33 -17.58 -10.68 -3.36
C GLN A 33 -16.22 -10.17 -2.86
N ARG A 34 -15.48 -10.96 -2.07
CA ARG A 34 -14.14 -10.62 -1.59
C ARG A 34 -13.14 -10.41 -2.74
N ASN A 35 -13.22 -11.23 -3.79
CA ASN A 35 -12.33 -11.16 -4.95
C ASN A 35 -12.64 -9.98 -5.89
N ARG A 36 -13.88 -9.48 -5.93
CA ARG A 36 -14.23 -8.28 -6.72
C ARG A 36 -13.76 -7.00 -6.04
N THR A 37 -13.98 -6.87 -4.73
CA THR A 37 -13.52 -5.69 -3.97
C THR A 37 -12.00 -5.54 -4.00
N ALA A 38 -11.26 -6.65 -3.90
CA ALA A 38 -9.80 -6.62 -4.00
C ALA A 38 -9.29 -6.18 -5.37
N ARG A 39 -9.98 -6.53 -6.47
CA ARG A 39 -9.60 -6.07 -7.83
C ARG A 39 -9.92 -4.60 -8.09
N THR A 40 -10.95 -4.05 -7.46
CA THR A 40 -11.31 -2.63 -7.58
C THR A 40 -10.35 -1.70 -6.83
N MET A 41 -9.54 -2.24 -5.93
CA MET A 41 -8.60 -1.47 -5.10
C MET A 41 -7.15 -1.49 -5.58
N VAL A 42 -6.86 -1.97 -6.80
CA VAL A 42 -5.50 -2.02 -7.34
C VAL A 42 -5.31 -0.91 -8.37
N ALA A 43 -4.33 -0.02 -8.15
CA ALA A 43 -3.91 0.99 -9.12
C ALA A 43 -3.10 0.39 -10.26
N GLY A 44 -2.29 -0.63 -9.96
CA GLY A 44 -1.55 -1.41 -10.93
C GLY A 44 -0.66 -2.45 -10.26
N GLU A 45 0.12 -3.17 -11.07
CA GLU A 45 1.00 -4.25 -10.62
C GLU A 45 2.37 -4.07 -11.26
N VAL A 46 3.43 -4.17 -10.45
CA VAL A 46 4.83 -3.97 -10.85
C VAL A 46 5.62 -5.13 -10.28
N ASP A 47 6.21 -5.95 -11.14
CA ASP A 47 7.08 -7.08 -10.73
C ASP A 47 6.41 -8.02 -9.68
N ASP A 48 5.17 -8.42 -9.97
CA ASP A 48 4.27 -9.21 -9.10
C ASP A 48 3.85 -8.53 -7.77
N GLU A 49 4.27 -7.28 -7.54
CA GLU A 49 3.83 -6.46 -6.41
C GLU A 49 2.65 -5.57 -6.80
N LYS A 50 1.55 -5.67 -6.04
CA LYS A 50 0.31 -4.93 -6.31
C LYS A 50 0.33 -3.60 -5.58
N ILE A 51 0.20 -2.53 -6.34
CA ILE A 51 0.02 -1.18 -5.80
C ILE A 51 -1.46 -0.94 -5.54
N SER A 52 -1.82 -0.76 -4.27
CA SER A 52 -3.18 -0.38 -3.88
C SER A 52 -3.49 1.04 -4.36
N ILE A 53 -4.73 1.26 -4.82
CA ILE A 53 -5.24 2.60 -5.15
C ILE A 53 -5.26 3.51 -3.92
N ILE A 54 -5.41 2.94 -2.73
CA ILE A 54 -5.39 3.70 -1.48
C ILE A 54 -3.99 4.24 -1.22
N ASP A 55 -2.98 3.38 -1.34
CA ASP A 55 -1.58 3.75 -1.09
C ASP A 55 -1.08 4.72 -2.15
N PHE A 56 -1.44 4.49 -3.42
CA PHE A 56 -1.12 5.41 -4.51
C PHE A 56 -1.71 6.80 -4.27
N ASN A 57 -3.01 6.90 -3.95
CA ASN A 57 -3.64 8.19 -3.70
C ASN A 57 -3.04 8.88 -2.47
N ALA A 58 -2.78 8.15 -1.38
CA ALA A 58 -2.15 8.70 -0.19
C ALA A 58 -0.76 9.29 -0.52
N LYS A 59 0.02 8.61 -1.36
CA LYS A 59 1.33 9.10 -1.80
C LYS A 59 1.22 10.32 -2.71
N VAL A 60 0.24 10.33 -3.61
CA VAL A 60 -0.04 11.49 -4.47
C VAL A 60 -0.40 12.71 -3.64
N ASP A 61 -1.27 12.56 -2.63
CA ASP A 61 -1.66 13.64 -1.74
C ASP A 61 -0.46 14.18 -0.96
N GLN A 62 0.42 13.31 -0.46
CA GLN A 62 1.67 13.71 0.18
C GLN A 62 2.55 14.55 -0.76
N ASN A 63 2.71 14.12 -2.01
CA ASN A 63 3.53 14.82 -3.01
C ASN A 63 2.90 16.16 -3.44
N ILE A 64 1.57 16.23 -3.50
CA ILE A 64 0.83 17.48 -3.73
C ILE A 64 1.11 18.49 -2.60
N GLU A 65 0.98 18.07 -1.34
CA GLU A 65 1.24 18.95 -0.19
C GLU A 65 2.70 19.40 -0.13
N ALA A 66 3.66 18.50 -0.38
CA ALA A 66 5.06 18.86 -0.48
C ALA A 66 5.32 19.90 -1.60
N THR A 67 4.69 19.74 -2.76
CA THR A 67 4.82 20.68 -3.88
C THR A 67 4.20 22.03 -3.56
N LYS A 68 3.04 22.07 -2.91
CA LYS A 68 2.40 23.31 -2.45
C LYS A 68 3.30 24.08 -1.49
N GLN A 69 3.90 23.39 -0.51
CA GLN A 69 4.83 23.99 0.44
C GLN A 69 6.07 24.56 -0.24
N GLN A 70 6.65 23.81 -1.19
CA GLN A 70 7.83 24.26 -1.95
C GLN A 70 7.51 25.49 -2.82
N LYS A 71 6.38 25.48 -3.54
CA LYS A 71 5.96 26.59 -4.40
C LYS A 71 5.34 27.77 -3.61
N LYS A 72 5.03 27.58 -2.33
CA LYS A 72 4.31 28.54 -1.46
C LYS A 72 2.97 28.96 -2.05
N VAL A 73 2.20 27.99 -2.54
CA VAL A 73 0.87 28.20 -3.13
C VAL A 73 -0.17 27.33 -2.42
N ASP A 74 -1.37 27.86 -2.27
CA ASP A 74 -2.46 27.13 -1.60
C ASP A 74 -3.11 26.07 -2.52
N LYS A 75 -3.01 26.26 -3.84
CA LYS A 75 -3.65 25.41 -4.85
C LYS A 75 -2.74 25.20 -6.05
N LEU A 76 -2.81 24.00 -6.61
CA LEU A 76 -2.15 23.61 -7.84
C LEU A 76 -3.17 23.52 -8.98
N SER A 77 -2.71 23.73 -10.21
CA SER A 77 -3.54 23.51 -11.40
C SER A 77 -3.80 22.02 -11.61
N SER A 78 -4.83 21.70 -12.40
CA SER A 78 -5.12 20.30 -12.78
C SER A 78 -3.93 19.65 -13.51
N ASP A 79 -3.21 20.41 -14.33
CA ASP A 79 -2.01 19.94 -15.04
C ASP A 79 -0.86 19.62 -14.08
N ASP A 80 -0.65 20.46 -13.07
CA ASP A 80 0.34 20.21 -12.02
C ASP A 80 -0.02 18.93 -11.24
N ILE A 81 -1.29 18.76 -10.88
CA ILE A 81 -1.76 17.55 -10.18
C ILE A 81 -1.57 16.30 -11.05
N PHE A 82 -1.88 16.38 -12.35
CA PHE A 82 -1.67 15.26 -13.28
C PHE A 82 -0.19 14.90 -13.40
N ARG A 83 0.69 15.91 -13.53
CA ARG A 83 2.14 15.68 -13.54
C ARG A 83 2.61 14.99 -12.26
N ILE A 84 2.16 15.49 -11.09
CA ILE A 84 2.53 14.90 -9.79
C ILE A 84 2.05 13.45 -9.67
N LYS A 85 0.88 13.10 -10.21
CA LYS A 85 0.41 11.70 -10.24
C LYS A 85 1.36 10.80 -11.02
N ASN A 86 1.82 11.24 -12.20
CA ASN A 86 2.78 10.46 -13.00
C ASN A 86 4.13 10.35 -12.29
N GLU A 87 4.66 11.45 -11.75
CA GLU A 87 5.90 11.44 -10.98
C GLU A 87 5.80 10.50 -9.77
N THR A 88 4.65 10.50 -9.09
CA THR A 88 4.39 9.61 -7.95
C THR A 88 4.37 8.14 -8.38
N TRP A 89 3.74 7.85 -9.53
CA TRP A 89 3.74 6.50 -10.09
C TRP A 89 5.16 6.02 -10.37
N ASP A 90 5.97 6.84 -11.06
CA ASP A 90 7.35 6.51 -11.39
C ASP A 90 8.21 6.33 -10.14
N GLN A 91 8.00 7.15 -9.10
CA GLN A 91 8.64 6.98 -7.79
C GLN A 91 8.30 5.63 -7.16
N MET A 92 7.03 5.22 -7.17
CA MET A 92 6.60 3.95 -6.59
C MET A 92 7.15 2.76 -7.37
N VAL A 93 7.11 2.81 -8.70
CA VAL A 93 7.71 1.80 -9.57
C VAL A 93 9.20 1.67 -9.29
N ASN A 94 9.93 2.79 -9.27
CA ASN A 94 11.36 2.78 -9.02
C ASN A 94 11.69 2.20 -7.64
N LYS A 95 10.92 2.58 -6.61
CA LYS A 95 11.10 2.06 -5.25
C LYS A 95 10.97 0.54 -5.21
N ILE A 96 9.88 -0.01 -5.77
CA ILE A 96 9.64 -1.46 -5.79
C ILE A 96 10.79 -2.19 -6.47
N LEU A 97 11.22 -1.71 -7.64
CA LEU A 97 12.32 -2.32 -8.39
C LEU A 97 13.63 -2.25 -7.61
N MET A 98 13.96 -1.11 -7.02
CA MET A 98 15.21 -0.92 -6.28
C MET A 98 15.22 -1.71 -4.97
N ASP A 99 14.14 -1.72 -4.21
CA ASP A 99 14.02 -2.49 -2.97
C ASP A 99 14.30 -3.98 -3.22
N LYS A 100 13.77 -4.54 -4.32
CA LYS A 100 14.03 -5.92 -4.71
C LYS A 100 15.51 -6.15 -5.04
N GLN A 101 16.11 -5.27 -5.82
CA GLN A 101 17.55 -5.37 -6.15
C GLN A 101 18.43 -5.24 -4.89
N TYR A 102 18.07 -4.37 -3.94
CA TYR A 102 18.79 -4.25 -2.67
C TYR A 102 18.67 -5.52 -1.84
N ALA A 103 17.48 -6.10 -1.75
CA ALA A 103 17.26 -7.37 -1.05
C ALA A 103 18.05 -8.52 -1.69
N ASP A 104 18.05 -8.63 -3.02
CA ASP A 104 18.80 -9.66 -3.77
C ASP A 104 20.32 -9.51 -3.58
N LEU A 105 20.82 -8.28 -3.49
CA LEU A 105 22.22 -7.97 -3.23
C LEU A 105 22.61 -8.00 -1.74
N GLY A 106 21.64 -8.15 -0.85
CA GLY A 106 21.85 -8.09 0.60
C GLY A 106 22.30 -6.71 1.10
N ILE A 107 21.91 -5.64 0.40
CA ILE A 107 22.17 -4.26 0.81
C ILE A 107 21.05 -3.85 1.77
N ASP A 108 21.42 -3.54 3.01
CA ASP A 108 20.50 -3.06 4.03
C ASP A 108 21.18 -1.97 4.89
N VAL A 109 20.38 -1.15 5.57
CA VAL A 109 20.86 -0.11 6.47
C VAL A 109 20.67 -0.59 7.90
N THR A 110 21.78 -0.75 8.62
CA THR A 110 21.75 -1.22 10.01
C THR A 110 21.22 -0.15 10.96
N SER A 111 20.77 -0.56 12.15
CA SER A 111 20.31 0.38 13.19
C SER A 111 21.42 1.35 13.63
N ASP A 112 22.67 0.88 13.64
CA ASP A 112 23.83 1.72 13.99
C ASP A 112 24.10 2.78 12.92
N GLU A 113 23.99 2.44 11.63
CA GLU A 113 24.11 3.40 10.52
C GLU A 113 22.96 4.41 10.52
N LEU A 114 21.73 3.96 10.80
CA LEU A 114 20.59 4.84 10.96
C LEU A 114 20.81 5.82 12.13
N PHE A 115 21.35 5.34 13.24
CA PHE A 115 21.71 6.17 14.39
C PHE A 115 22.80 7.18 14.02
N ASP A 116 23.84 6.76 13.29
CA ASP A 116 24.90 7.65 12.83
C ASP A 116 24.40 8.73 11.87
N MET A 117 23.43 8.42 11.02
CA MET A 117 22.78 9.41 10.15
C MET A 117 21.95 10.46 10.92
N VAL A 118 21.56 10.19 12.16
CA VAL A 118 20.74 11.11 12.96
C VAL A 118 21.56 11.83 14.04
N GLN A 119 22.42 11.10 14.76
CA GLN A 119 23.17 11.59 15.93
C GLN A 119 24.69 11.45 15.80
N GLY A 120 25.17 10.81 14.73
CA GLY A 120 26.56 10.51 14.51
C GLY A 120 27.44 11.73 14.22
N PRO A 121 28.71 11.52 13.86
CA PRO A 121 29.65 12.61 13.57
C PRO A 121 29.26 13.42 12.32
N ASN A 122 28.51 12.84 11.39
CA ASN A 122 28.02 13.49 10.17
C ASN A 122 26.52 13.22 9.94
N PRO A 123 25.62 13.92 10.67
CA PRO A 123 24.18 13.72 10.51
C PRO A 123 23.68 14.12 9.11
N HIS A 124 22.59 13.50 8.69
CA HIS A 124 21.97 13.79 7.40
C HIS A 124 21.57 15.27 7.32
N PRO A 125 21.80 15.98 6.18
CA PRO A 125 21.55 17.41 6.07
C PRO A 125 20.13 17.84 6.44
N LEU A 126 19.13 16.99 6.18
CA LEU A 126 17.74 17.25 6.56
C LEU A 126 17.56 17.30 8.09
N VAL A 127 18.22 16.41 8.83
CA VAL A 127 18.20 16.39 10.31
C VAL A 127 18.85 17.68 10.84
N ILE A 128 19.97 18.08 10.24
CA ILE A 128 20.65 19.34 10.61
C ILE A 128 19.71 20.54 10.46
N GLN A 129 18.95 20.60 9.35
CA GLN A 129 18.00 21.68 9.07
C GLN A 129 16.78 21.68 10.01
N SER A 130 16.37 20.52 10.50
CA SER A 130 15.22 20.40 11.40
C SER A 130 15.56 20.63 12.88
N PHE A 131 16.81 20.40 13.30
CA PHE A 131 17.26 20.48 14.70
C PHE A 131 18.33 21.56 14.90
N VAL A 132 18.04 22.78 14.47
CA VAL A 132 18.85 23.97 14.69
C VAL A 132 18.35 24.76 15.88
N ASN A 133 19.27 25.23 16.74
CA ASN A 133 18.93 26.08 17.86
C ASN A 133 18.44 27.47 17.35
N PRO A 134 17.23 27.92 17.74
CA PRO A 134 16.67 29.19 17.26
C PRO A 134 17.52 30.44 17.58
N ASN A 135 18.35 30.38 18.62
CA ASN A 135 19.15 31.50 19.08
C ASN A 135 20.57 31.53 18.47
N THR A 136 21.13 30.37 18.09
CA THR A 136 22.52 30.28 17.59
C THR A 136 22.61 29.86 16.13
N GLY A 137 21.52 29.38 15.52
CA GLY A 137 21.48 28.91 14.13
C GLY A 137 22.36 27.68 13.87
N LYS A 138 22.91 27.07 14.92
CA LYS A 138 23.77 25.88 14.84
C LYS A 138 22.97 24.64 15.21
N PHE A 139 23.34 23.51 14.63
CA PHE A 139 22.79 22.20 14.96
C PHE A 139 22.92 21.92 16.46
N ASP A 140 21.81 21.59 17.11
CA ASP A 140 21.75 21.30 18.53
C ASP A 140 21.47 19.81 18.74
N ARG A 141 22.53 19.06 19.06
CA ARG A 141 22.44 17.61 19.32
C ARG A 141 21.52 17.28 20.49
N ASN A 142 21.27 18.21 21.41
CA ASN A 142 20.38 17.97 22.54
C ASN A 142 18.90 17.94 22.14
N MET A 143 18.54 18.48 20.97
CA MET A 143 17.16 18.44 20.45
C MET A 143 16.81 17.11 19.77
N VAL A 144 17.82 16.25 19.51
CA VAL A 144 17.68 14.95 18.84
C VAL A 144 17.72 13.78 19.84
N ARG A 145 18.02 14.07 21.11
CA ARG A 145 18.26 13.08 22.17
C ARG A 145 16.97 12.67 22.90
#